data_AF-A0A7C4J7G8-F1
#
_entry.id   AF-A0A7C4J7G8-F1
#
_cell.length_a   1.000
_cell.length_b   1.000
_cell.length_c   1.000
_cell.angle_alpha   90.00
_cell.angle_beta   90.00
_cell.angle_gamma   90.00
#
_symmetry.space_group_name_H-M   'P 1'
#
loop_
_entity.id
_entity.type
_entity.pdbx_description
1 polymer ?
#
loop_
_entity_poly.entity_id
_entity_poly.type
_entity_poly.pdbx_seq_one_letter_code
_entity_poly.pdbx_strand_id
1 'polypeptide(L)' 'MLKSLTTGDVARACQVSQATVLNWIRNRGLNAYMTPGGHFRVQATELDSFAARYRMPVDWSAVGLTPDKEARS' A
#
# COMPACT_ATOMS: atom_id res chain seq x y z
N MET A 1 12.38 -2.03 -0.57
CA MET A 1 11.89 -0.67 -0.24
C MET A 1 11.36 -0.65 1.19
N LEU A 2 12.01 0.08 2.11
CA LEU A 2 11.56 0.22 3.50
C LEU A 2 10.80 1.55 3.65
N LYS A 3 9.48 1.53 3.49
CA LYS A 3 8.60 2.67 3.77
C LYS A 3 7.25 2.19 4.28
N SER A 4 6.77 2.82 5.34
CA SER A 4 5.45 2.58 5.91
C SER A 4 4.46 3.61 5.38
N LEU A 5 3.35 3.14 4.83
CA LEU A 5 2.29 3.95 4.24
C LEU A 5 1.10 4.04 5.19
N THR A 6 0.43 5.18 5.22
CA THR A 6 -0.88 5.30 5.88
C THR A 6 -1.97 4.67 5.01
N THR A 7 -3.17 4.41 5.57
CA THR A 7 -4.33 4.00 4.77
C THR A 7 -4.70 5.02 3.70
N GLY A 8 -4.49 6.31 3.98
CA GLY A 8 -4.68 7.40 3.01
C GLY A 8 -3.67 7.36 1.86
N ASP A 9 -2.41 7.01 2.15
CA ASP A 9 -1.39 6.86 1.11
C ASP A 9 -1.69 5.67 0.19
N VAL A 10 -2.05 4.52 0.76
CA VAL A 10 -2.48 3.36 -0.02
C VAL A 10 -3.71 3.69 -0.88
N ALA A 11 -4.69 4.38 -0.29
CA ALA A 11 -5.89 4.81 -1.00
C ALA A 11 -5.56 5.71 -2.20
N ARG A 12 -4.66 6.68 -2.00
CA ARG A 12 -4.20 7.58 -3.06
C ARG A 12 -3.43 6.83 -4.16
N ALA A 13 -2.49 5.96 -3.78
CA ALA A 13 -1.69 5.20 -4.74
C ALA A 13 -2.53 4.25 -5.60
N CYS A 14 -3.57 3.65 -5.01
CA CYS A 14 -4.46 2.71 -5.70
C CYS A 14 -5.74 3.36 -6.26
N GLN A 15 -5.93 4.68 -6.12
CA GLN A 15 -7.13 5.41 -6.54
C GLN A 15 -8.44 4.81 -5.99
N VAL A 16 -8.44 4.44 -4.71
CA VAL A 16 -9.62 3.90 -3.99
C VAL A 16 -9.94 4.73 -2.74
N SER A 17 -11.05 4.40 -2.07
CA SER A 17 -11.37 5.00 -0.77
C SER A 17 -10.53 4.40 0.37
N GLN A 18 -10.33 5.15 1.46
CA GLN A 18 -9.72 4.60 2.69
C GLN A 18 -10.55 3.46 3.28
N ALA A 19 -11.89 3.49 3.15
CA ALA A 19 -12.76 2.41 3.60
C ALA A 19 -12.48 1.11 2.83
N THR A 20 -12.18 1.20 1.54
CA THR A 20 -11.76 0.07 0.70
C THR A 20 -10.44 -0.52 1.23
N VAL A 21 -9.47 0.32 1.57
CA VAL A 21 -8.18 -0.13 2.14
C VAL A 21 -8.39 -0.82 3.50
N LEU A 22 -9.22 -0.25 4.38
CA LEU A 22 -9.56 -0.89 5.66
C LEU A 22 -10.23 -2.25 5.47
N ASN A 23 -11.10 -2.38 4.47
CA ASN A 23 -11.69 -3.67 4.10
C ASN A 23 -10.62 -4.64 3.58
N TRP A 24 -9.61 -4.18 2.85
CA TRP A 24 -8.51 -5.05 2.43
C TRP A 24 -7.70 -5.57 3.61
N ILE A 25 -7.40 -4.71 4.58
CA ILE A 25 -6.66 -5.09 5.80
C ILE A 25 -7.45 -6.12 6.61
N ARG A 26 -8.76 -5.90 6.79
CA ARG A 26 -9.60 -6.77 7.64
C ARG A 26 -10.01 -8.07 6.97
N ASN A 27 -10.30 -8.02 5.66
CA ASN A 27 -11.07 -9.07 5.00
C ASN A 27 -10.45 -9.61 3.69
N ARG A 28 -9.38 -9.00 3.17
CA ARG A 28 -8.76 -9.43 1.89
C ARG A 28 -7.27 -9.73 1.97
N GLY A 29 -6.67 -9.65 3.15
CA GLY A 29 -5.29 -10.06 3.41
C GLY A 29 -4.23 -9.05 3.01
N LEU A 30 -4.54 -7.74 3.06
CA LEU A 30 -3.50 -6.71 3.02
C LEU A 30 -2.86 -6.60 4.41
N ASN A 31 -1.63 -7.07 4.58
CA ASN A 31 -0.97 -7.02 5.89
C ASN A 31 -0.66 -5.58 6.29
N ALA A 32 -0.99 -5.25 7.54
CA ALA A 32 -0.72 -3.97 8.16
C ALA A 32 -0.41 -4.18 9.65
N TYR A 33 0.40 -3.30 10.23
CA TYR A 33 0.51 -3.19 11.67
C TYR A 33 -0.24 -1.95 12.17
N MET A 34 -0.64 -1.96 13.43
CA MET A 34 -1.33 -0.84 14.06
C MET A 34 -0.36 -0.13 15.00
N THR A 35 -0.32 1.21 14.94
CA THR A 35 0.43 2.00 15.91
C THR A 35 -0.30 1.99 17.26
N PRO A 36 0.38 2.31 18.39
CA PRO A 36 -0.29 2.40 19.70
C PRO A 36 -1.50 3.36 19.71
N GLY A 37 -1.54 4.36 18.83
CA GLY A 37 -2.66 5.29 18.67
C GLY A 37 -3.83 4.76 17.82
N GLY A 38 -3.79 3.52 17.34
CA GLY A 38 -4.89 2.89 16.59
C GLY A 38 -4.86 3.12 15.08
N HIS A 39 -3.80 3.72 14.53
CA HIS A 39 -3.69 3.94 13.08
C HIS A 39 -2.97 2.79 12.39
N PHE A 40 -3.50 2.32 11.26
CA PHE A 40 -2.81 1.32 10.45
C PHE A 40 -1.62 1.90 9.68
N ARG A 41 -0.63 1.04 9.48
CA ARG A 41 0.54 1.24 8.64
C ARG A 41 0.75 0.01 7.77
N VAL A 42 0.91 0.24 6.47
CA VAL A 42 1.14 -0.80 5.47
C VAL A 42 2.57 -0.65 4.97
N GLN A 43 3.38 -1.70 5.08
CA GLN A 43 4.71 -1.66 4.47
C GLN A 43 4.56 -1.63 2.95
N ALA A 44 5.35 -0.82 2.27
CA ALA A 44 5.21 -0.68 0.83
C ALA A 44 5.44 -2.00 0.07
N THR A 45 6.27 -2.91 0.61
CA THR A 45 6.45 -4.28 0.10
C THR A 45 5.19 -5.15 0.22
N GLU A 46 4.38 -4.95 1.27
CA GLU A 46 3.12 -5.65 1.44
C GLU A 46 2.07 -5.13 0.44
N LEU A 47 2.04 -3.80 0.22
CA LEU A 47 1.18 -3.22 -0.82
C LEU A 47 1.58 -3.72 -2.21
N ASP A 48 2.88 -3.75 -2.52
CA ASP A 48 3.39 -4.24 -3.81
C ASP A 48 3.00 -5.70 -4.06
N SER A 49 3.22 -6.57 -3.06
CA SER A 49 2.85 -7.98 -3.12
C SER A 49 1.33 -8.18 -3.28
N PHE A 50 0.54 -7.42 -2.52
CA PHE A 50 -0.92 -7.43 -2.61
C PHE A 50 -1.40 -6.98 -3.98
N ALA A 51 -0.88 -5.86 -4.48
CA ALA A 51 -1.23 -5.31 -5.79
C ALA A 51 -0.86 -6.28 -6.92
N ALA A 52 0.32 -6.91 -6.87
CA ALA A 52 0.73 -7.93 -7.82
C ALA A 52 -0.24 -9.13 -7.83
N ARG A 53 -0.63 -9.62 -6.66
CA ARG A 53 -1.58 -10.74 -6.51
C ARG A 53 -2.94 -10.44 -7.17
N TYR A 54 -3.44 -9.22 -7.02
CA TYR A 54 -4.74 -8.81 -7.57
C TYR A 54 -4.63 -8.05 -8.90
N ARG A 55 -3.43 -7.95 -9.48
CA ARG A 55 -3.13 -7.21 -10.73
C ARG A 55 -3.61 -5.75 -10.68
N MET A 56 -3.45 -5.11 -9.54
CA MET A 56 -3.83 -3.72 -9.35
C MET A 56 -2.72 -2.77 -9.78
N PRO A 57 -3.04 -1.66 -10.47
CA PRO A 57 -2.09 -0.59 -10.68
C PRO A 57 -1.82 0.14 -9.34
N VAL A 58 -0.56 0.53 -9.13
CA VAL A 58 -0.14 1.35 -8.00
C VAL A 58 0.66 2.53 -8.52
N ASP A 59 0.14 3.73 -8.29
CA ASP A 59 0.90 4.95 -8.52
C ASP A 59 1.80 5.22 -7.30
N TRP A 60 3.01 4.67 -7.36
CA TRP A 60 4.02 4.90 -6.33
C TRP A 60 4.45 6.38 -6.24
N SER A 61 4.38 7.13 -7.35
CA SER A 61 4.78 8.53 -7.37
C SER A 61 3.84 9.39 -6.50
N ALA A 62 2.55 9.03 -6.42
CA ALA A 62 1.57 9.68 -5.57
C ALA A 62 1.86 9.59 -4.05
N VAL A 63 2.76 8.70 -3.63
CA VAL A 63 3.19 8.54 -2.23
C VAL A 63 4.66 8.89 -2.02
N GLY A 64 5.26 9.61 -2.98
CA GLY A 64 6.67 10.00 -2.93
C GLY A 64 7.58 8.78 -2.93
N LEU A 65 7.25 7.77 -3.73
CA LEU A 65 8.07 6.60 -3.99
C LEU A 65 8.24 6.48 -5.49
N THR A 66 9.49 6.45 -5.93
CA THR A 66 9.80 6.05 -7.30
C THR A 66 10.30 4.61 -7.22
N PRO A 67 9.66 3.65 -7.92
CA PRO A 67 10.30 2.37 -8.16
C PRO A 67 11.62 2.68 -8.85
N ASP A 68 12.73 2.17 -8.31
CA ASP A 68 14.03 2.32 -8.97
C ASP A 68 13.88 1.84 -10.41
N LYS A 69 14.09 2.73 -11.37
CA LYS A 69 13.89 2.46 -12.81
C LYS A 69 14.83 1.36 -13.34
N GLU A 70 15.75 0.84 -12.53
CA GLU A 70 16.86 0.00 -12.97
C GLU A 70 16.64 -1.52 -12.86
N ALA A 71 15.58 -2.03 -12.23
CA ALA A 71 15.42 -3.47 -12.01
C ALA A 71 14.73 -4.26 -13.15
N ARG A 72 14.41 -3.61 -14.28
CA ARG A 72 13.89 -4.26 -15.50
C ARG A 72 14.71 -3.82 -16.72
N SER A 73 15.99 -4.15 -16.69
CA SER A 73 16.80 -4.33 -17.90
C SER A 73 16.85 -5.81 -18.26
#